data_AF-A0A6G2VAM2-F1
#
_entry.id   AF-A0A6G2VAM2-F1
#
_cell.length_a   1.000
_cell.length_b   1.000
_cell.length_c   1.000
_cell.angle_alpha   90.00
_cell.angle_beta   90.00
_cell.angle_gamma   90.00
#
_symmetry.space_group_name_H-M   'P 1'
#
loop_
_entity.id
_entity.type
_entity.pdbx_description
1 polymer ?
#
loop_
_entity_poly.entity_id
_entity_poly.type
_entity_poly.pdbx_seq_one_letter_code
_entity_poly.pdbx_strand_id
1 'polypeptide(L)'
;PHVESIQAELAELLAPVAPRVPEIPFYSTVTNEVVDSAVLDAGYWYRNLRQTVEFEKTTWKLLADGFTTFIESSAHPVLTIGLQETFEAAGAVAALAVPSLRRDEGGLERFLLSVGQAWTHGVPVDWT
;
A
#
# COMPACT_ATOMS: atom_id res chain seq x y z
N PRO A 1 -5.89 -18.09 14.41
CA PRO A 1 -6.54 -18.57 15.65
C PRO A 1 -6.83 -17.45 16.67
N HIS A 2 -5.84 -16.68 17.14
CA HIS A 2 -6.09 -15.64 18.16
C HIS A 2 -7.07 -14.54 17.73
N VAL A 3 -7.07 -14.17 16.45
CA VAL A 3 -7.95 -13.15 15.88
C VAL A 3 -9.42 -13.60 15.83
N GLU A 4 -9.70 -14.91 15.87
CA GLU A 4 -11.08 -15.41 15.70
C GLU A 4 -11.99 -15.01 16.87
N SER A 5 -11.43 -14.78 18.06
CA SER A 5 -12.23 -14.39 19.24
C SER A 5 -12.90 -13.04 19.11
N ILE A 6 -12.37 -12.15 18.25
CA ILE A 6 -12.89 -10.79 18.04
C ILE A 6 -13.73 -10.66 16.76
N GLN A 7 -14.01 -11.76 16.05
CA GLN A 7 -14.72 -11.70 14.78
C GLN A 7 -16.12 -11.07 14.90
N ALA A 8 -16.90 -11.49 15.89
CA ALA A 8 -18.26 -10.99 16.11
C ALA A 8 -18.26 -9.52 16.55
N GLU A 9 -17.38 -9.17 17.50
CA GLU A 9 -17.20 -7.79 17.96
C GLU A 9 -16.81 -6.85 16.80
N LEU A 10 -15.86 -7.27 15.96
CA LEU A 10 -15.45 -6.48 14.80
C LEU A 10 -16.58 -6.31 13.77
N ALA A 11 -17.42 -7.34 13.59
CA ALA A 11 -18.57 -7.26 12.70
C ALA A 11 -19.60 -6.23 13.19
N GLU A 12 -19.85 -6.16 14.50
CA GLU A 12 -20.74 -5.17 15.10
C GLU A 12 -20.15 -3.75 15.00
N LEU A 13 -18.88 -3.58 15.35
CA LEU A 13 -18.20 -2.28 15.32
C LEU A 13 -18.12 -1.68 13.91
N LEU A 14 -17.93 -2.54 12.89
CA LEU A 14 -17.82 -2.12 11.51
C LEU A 14 -19.15 -2.18 10.73
N ALA A 15 -20.26 -2.59 11.35
CA ALA A 15 -21.58 -2.63 10.70
C ALA A 15 -22.02 -1.28 10.07
N PRO A 16 -21.68 -0.11 10.63
CA PRO A 16 -22.02 1.17 10.01
C PRO A 16 -21.17 1.55 8.77
N VAL A 17 -20.10 0.80 8.47
CA VAL A 17 -19.22 1.10 7.33
C VAL A 17 -19.95 0.76 6.03
N ALA A 18 -20.17 1.78 5.20
CA ALA A 18 -20.73 1.64 3.86
C ALA A 18 -19.62 1.75 2.81
N PRO A 19 -19.04 0.63 2.34
CA PRO A 19 -17.99 0.67 1.32
C PRO A 19 -18.53 1.25 0.01
N ARG A 20 -17.64 1.91 -0.73
CA ARG A 20 -17.88 2.40 -2.08
C ARG A 20 -16.87 1.74 -3.02
N VAL A 21 -17.19 1.75 -4.31
CA VAL A 21 -16.24 1.35 -5.34
C VAL A 21 -15.04 2.32 -5.29
N PRO A 22 -13.80 1.82 -5.19
CA PRO A 22 -12.62 2.68 -5.18
C PRO A 22 -12.49 3.50 -6.48
N GLU A 23 -12.28 4.81 -6.35
CA GLU A 23 -11.98 5.68 -7.51
C GLU A 23 -10.52 5.50 -7.99
N ILE A 24 -9.64 5.16 -7.05
CA ILE A 24 -8.25 4.77 -7.33
C ILE A 24 -8.15 3.25 -7.23
N PRO A 25 -7.49 2.56 -8.19
CA PRO A 25 -7.34 1.11 -8.15
C PRO A 25 -6.79 0.62 -6.81
N PHE A 26 -7.55 -0.24 -6.15
CA PHE A 26 -7.15 -0.83 -4.88
C PHE A 26 -6.69 -2.28 -5.11
N TYR A 27 -5.40 -2.53 -4.96
CA TYR A 27 -4.82 -3.87 -5.03
C TYR A 27 -4.86 -4.50 -3.63
N SER A 28 -5.73 -5.48 -3.43
CA SER A 28 -5.82 -6.12 -2.12
C SER A 28 -4.68 -7.11 -1.91
N THR A 29 -3.91 -6.91 -0.85
CA THR A 29 -2.91 -7.88 -0.37
C THR A 29 -3.53 -9.13 0.27
N VAL A 30 -4.85 -9.24 0.30
CA VAL A 30 -5.56 -10.40 0.86
C VAL A 30 -6.04 -11.30 -0.27
N THR A 31 -6.69 -10.71 -1.29
CA THR A 31 -7.20 -11.45 -2.45
C THR A 31 -6.20 -11.52 -3.61
N ASN A 32 -5.18 -10.64 -3.62
CA ASN A 32 -4.27 -10.41 -4.75
C ASN A 32 -4.97 -9.96 -6.04
N GLU A 33 -6.15 -9.36 -5.91
CA GLU A 33 -6.92 -8.82 -7.03
C GLU A 33 -7.19 -7.33 -6.87
N VAL A 34 -7.47 -6.68 -8.01
CA VAL A 34 -7.95 -5.31 -8.02
C VAL A 34 -9.40 -5.31 -7.57
N VAL A 35 -9.72 -4.45 -6.60
CA VAL A 35 -11.08 -4.28 -6.09
C VAL A 35 -11.85 -3.33 -7.01
N ASP A 36 -12.90 -3.85 -7.64
CA ASP A 36 -13.74 -3.16 -8.63
C ASP A 36 -15.19 -2.93 -8.14
N SER A 37 -15.46 -3.28 -6.89
CA SER A 37 -16.79 -3.31 -6.29
C SER A 37 -16.73 -2.81 -4.84
N ALA A 38 -17.90 -2.54 -4.26
CA ALA A 38 -18.03 -2.04 -2.89
C ALA A 38 -17.85 -3.17 -1.84
N VAL A 39 -16.74 -3.91 -1.91
CA VAL A 39 -16.48 -5.13 -1.11
C VAL A 39 -15.60 -4.90 0.12
N LEU A 40 -15.16 -3.67 0.39
CA LEU A 40 -14.33 -3.29 1.54
C LEU A 40 -15.16 -3.14 2.84
N ASP A 41 -16.02 -4.12 3.11
CA ASP A 41 -16.93 -4.18 4.25
C ASP A 41 -16.26 -4.76 5.52
N ALA A 42 -17.04 -4.88 6.61
CA ALA A 42 -16.59 -5.51 7.86
C ALA A 42 -16.00 -6.91 7.65
N GLY A 43 -16.58 -7.71 6.74
CA GLY A 43 -16.09 -9.04 6.41
C GLY A 43 -14.73 -9.02 5.72
N TYR A 44 -14.50 -8.05 4.83
CA TYR A 44 -13.20 -7.82 4.22
C TYR A 44 -12.15 -7.43 5.25
N TRP A 45 -12.44 -6.49 6.14
CA TRP A 45 -11.48 -6.06 7.17
C TRP A 45 -11.15 -7.18 8.16
N TYR A 46 -12.12 -8.02 8.52
CA TYR A 46 -11.85 -9.23 9.28
C TYR A 46 -10.95 -10.21 8.50
N ARG A 47 -11.22 -10.43 7.20
CA ARG A 47 -10.35 -11.26 6.35
C ARG A 47 -8.93 -10.71 6.28
N ASN A 48 -8.77 -9.39 6.12
CA ASN A 48 -7.47 -8.73 6.13
C ASN A 48 -6.70 -8.95 7.44
N LEU A 49 -7.41 -8.89 8.57
CA LEU A 49 -6.81 -9.16 9.88
C LEU A 49 -6.46 -10.65 10.08
N ARG A 50 -7.26 -11.55 9.48
CA ARG A 50 -7.18 -13.00 9.74
C ARG A 50 -6.29 -13.77 8.76
N GLN A 51 -6.20 -13.32 7.52
CA GLN A 51 -5.49 -13.99 6.44
C GLN A 51 -4.09 -13.39 6.24
N THR A 52 -3.22 -14.12 5.56
CA THR A 52 -1.87 -13.65 5.25
C THR A 52 -1.92 -12.39 4.38
N VAL A 53 -1.03 -11.43 4.69
CA VAL A 53 -0.79 -10.26 3.86
C VAL A 53 0.22 -10.63 2.78
N GLU A 54 -0.26 -10.83 1.56
CA GLU A 54 0.50 -11.23 0.38
C GLU A 54 1.15 -10.02 -0.31
N PHE A 55 1.99 -9.29 0.44
CA PHE A 55 2.58 -8.02 0.01
C PHE A 55 3.51 -8.17 -1.22
N GLU A 56 4.42 -9.15 -1.19
CA GLU A 56 5.33 -9.45 -2.30
C GLU A 56 4.52 -9.76 -3.57
N LYS A 57 3.58 -10.70 -3.49
CA LYS A 57 2.75 -11.12 -4.63
C LYS A 57 1.95 -9.96 -5.21
N THR A 58 1.45 -9.06 -4.36
CA THR A 58 0.74 -7.85 -4.80
C THR A 58 1.68 -6.88 -5.51
N THR A 59 2.92 -6.76 -5.02
CA THR A 59 3.97 -5.94 -5.65
C THR A 59 4.34 -6.48 -7.03
N TRP A 60 4.50 -7.80 -7.18
CA TRP A 60 4.67 -8.44 -8.49
C TRP A 60 3.54 -8.13 -9.46
N LYS A 61 2.29 -8.17 -8.98
CA LYS A 61 1.11 -7.82 -9.81
C LYS A 61 1.17 -6.35 -10.25
N LEU A 62 1.49 -5.42 -9.34
CA LEU A 62 1.68 -4.01 -9.67
C LEU A 62 2.79 -3.79 -10.71
N LEU A 63 3.93 -4.48 -10.58
CA LEU A 63 4.99 -4.41 -11.59
C LEU A 63 4.52 -4.95 -12.96
N ALA A 64 3.80 -6.08 -12.97
CA ALA A 64 3.26 -6.68 -14.18
C ALA A 64 2.23 -5.78 -14.87
N ASP A 65 1.46 -5.02 -14.09
CA ASP A 65 0.50 -4.02 -14.56
C ASP A 65 1.18 -2.69 -14.99
N GLY A 66 2.51 -2.60 -14.89
CA GLY A 66 3.32 -1.51 -15.41
C GLY A 66 3.65 -0.39 -14.42
N PHE A 67 3.33 -0.56 -13.13
CA PHE A 67 3.69 0.42 -12.11
C PHE A 67 5.19 0.32 -11.77
N THR A 68 5.90 1.44 -11.87
CA THR A 68 7.35 1.52 -11.59
C THR A 68 7.70 2.49 -10.47
N THR A 69 6.74 3.16 -9.86
CA THR A 69 7.01 4.06 -8.73
C THR A 69 6.06 3.79 -7.58
N PHE A 70 6.64 3.53 -6.41
CA PHE A 70 5.97 3.12 -5.20
C PHE A 70 6.29 4.14 -4.10
N ILE A 71 5.29 4.88 -3.65
CA ILE A 71 5.44 5.86 -2.57
C ILE A 71 4.99 5.22 -1.26
N GLU A 72 5.89 5.11 -0.28
CA GLU A 72 5.55 4.66 1.07
C GLU A 72 5.07 5.85 1.92
N SER A 73 3.75 5.95 2.11
CA SER A 73 3.12 6.96 2.98
C SER A 73 3.14 6.51 4.44
N SER A 74 4.23 6.78 5.16
CA SER A 74 4.45 6.34 6.53
C SER A 74 5.33 7.34 7.30
N ALA A 75 5.28 7.29 8.64
CA ALA A 75 6.15 8.11 9.49
C ALA A 75 7.62 7.67 9.45
N HIS A 76 7.90 6.46 8.96
CA HIS A 76 9.22 5.90 8.79
C HIS A 76 9.18 4.71 7.82
N PRO A 77 10.11 4.60 6.86
CA PRO A 77 10.16 3.49 5.93
C PRO A 77 10.25 2.14 6.62
N VAL A 78 9.30 1.25 6.33
CA VAL A 78 9.36 -0.17 6.71
C VAL A 78 9.08 -1.10 5.53
N LEU A 79 8.54 -0.60 4.43
CA LEU A 79 8.18 -1.41 3.24
C LEU A 79 9.20 -1.27 2.12
N THR A 80 9.96 -0.17 2.07
CA THR A 80 10.98 0.09 1.02
C THR A 80 11.94 -1.08 0.78
N ILE A 81 12.40 -1.78 1.83
CA ILE A 81 13.29 -2.94 1.69
C ILE A 81 12.60 -4.09 0.95
N GLY A 82 11.40 -4.49 1.38
CA GLY A 82 10.66 -5.58 0.75
C GLY A 82 10.24 -5.26 -0.69
N LEU A 83 9.94 -3.98 -0.98
CA LEU A 83 9.74 -3.52 -2.35
C LEU A 83 11.01 -3.70 -3.20
N GLN A 84 12.17 -3.26 -2.69
CA GLN A 84 13.45 -3.35 -3.40
C GLN A 84 13.84 -4.81 -3.68
N GLU A 85 13.68 -5.70 -2.71
CA GLU A 85 13.91 -7.15 -2.90
C GLU A 85 13.02 -7.72 -4.01
N THR A 86 11.75 -7.31 -4.04
CA THR A 86 10.82 -7.72 -5.10
C THR A 86 11.22 -7.17 -6.46
N PHE A 87 11.67 -5.91 -6.53
CA PHE A 87 12.12 -5.28 -7.78
C PHE A 87 13.35 -6.00 -8.35
N GLU A 88 14.31 -6.35 -7.50
CA GLU A 88 15.51 -7.09 -7.88
C GLU A 88 15.16 -8.49 -8.38
N ALA A 89 14.29 -9.21 -7.67
CA ALA A 89 13.82 -10.53 -8.08
C ALA A 89 13.06 -10.49 -9.42
N ALA A 90 12.32 -9.40 -9.68
CA ALA A 90 11.60 -9.16 -10.93
C ALA A 90 12.48 -8.63 -12.08
N GLY A 91 13.74 -8.28 -11.82
CA GLY A 91 14.58 -7.59 -12.79
C GLY A 91 14.06 -6.20 -13.17
N ALA A 92 13.23 -5.59 -12.32
CA ALA A 92 12.58 -4.31 -12.53
C ALA A 92 13.52 -3.14 -12.19
N VAL A 93 14.59 -2.99 -12.97
CA VAL A 93 15.66 -1.99 -12.73
C VAL A 93 15.19 -0.53 -12.73
N ALA A 94 14.02 -0.26 -13.33
CA ALA A 94 13.42 1.07 -13.37
C ALA A 94 12.43 1.32 -12.22
N ALA A 95 12.15 0.32 -11.38
CA ALA A 95 11.23 0.46 -10.26
C ALA A 95 11.89 1.25 -9.11
N LEU A 96 11.11 2.13 -8.48
CA LEU A 96 11.56 3.02 -7.42
C LEU A 96 10.64 2.92 -6.20
N ALA A 97 11.23 2.76 -5.02
CA ALA A 97 10.54 2.96 -3.74
C ALA A 97 10.97 4.29 -3.11
N VAL A 98 10.00 5.17 -2.82
CA VAL A 98 10.24 6.48 -2.20
C VAL A 98 9.52 6.55 -0.85
N PRO A 99 10.24 6.69 0.27
CA PRO A 99 9.60 6.91 1.57
C PRO A 99 9.12 8.35 1.70
N SER A 100 8.01 8.61 2.40
CA SER A 100 7.54 9.97 2.66
C SER A 100 8.25 10.65 3.83
N LEU A 101 8.33 10.01 5.00
CA LEU A 101 8.99 10.52 6.20
C LEU A 101 9.98 9.52 6.78
N ARG A 102 10.78 9.96 7.74
CA ARG A 102 11.71 9.11 8.50
C ARG A 102 11.69 9.50 9.97
N ARG A 103 11.84 8.51 10.87
CA ARG A 103 12.02 8.72 12.31
C ARG A 103 13.10 9.77 12.56
N ASP A 104 12.81 10.67 13.50
CA ASP A 104 13.67 11.80 13.89
C ASP A 104 13.91 12.85 12.78
N GLU A 105 13.30 12.66 11.61
CA GLU A 105 13.29 13.58 10.46
C GLU A 105 11.84 13.87 10.05
N GLY A 106 10.96 14.11 11.01
CA GLY A 106 9.58 14.50 10.73
C GLY A 106 9.52 15.94 10.19
N GLY A 107 8.65 16.19 9.21
CA GLY A 107 8.33 17.54 8.76
C GLY A 107 8.56 17.79 7.27
N LEU A 108 8.36 19.05 6.87
CA LEU A 108 8.27 19.44 5.47
C LEU A 108 9.60 19.29 4.72
N GLU A 109 10.74 19.50 5.38
CA GLU A 109 12.06 19.35 4.76
C GLU A 109 12.27 17.92 4.26
N ARG A 110 12.09 16.91 5.13
CA ARG A 110 12.17 15.50 4.76
C ARG A 110 11.14 15.12 3.69
N PHE A 111 9.92 15.63 3.82
CA PHE A 111 8.86 15.37 2.85
C PHE A 111 9.22 15.93 1.46
N LEU A 112 9.70 17.18 1.37
CA LEU A 112 10.11 17.80 0.12
C LEU A 112 11.33 17.10 -0.51
N LEU A 113 12.26 16.58 0.29
CA LEU A 113 13.33 15.72 -0.21
C LEU A 113 12.79 14.47 -0.90
N SER A 114 11.75 13.85 -0.32
CA SER A 114 11.08 12.69 -0.92
C SER A 114 10.29 13.04 -2.19
N VAL A 115 9.60 14.19 -2.21
CA VAL A 115 8.97 14.71 -3.43
C VAL A 115 10.02 14.97 -4.51
N GLY A 116 11.17 15.55 -4.15
CA GLY A 116 12.31 15.75 -5.04
C GLY A 116 12.87 14.45 -5.60
N GLN A 117 12.95 13.38 -4.79
CA GLN A 117 13.35 12.06 -5.25
C GLN A 117 12.37 11.48 -6.27
N ALA A 118 11.05 11.60 -6.03
CA ALA A 118 10.04 11.15 -6.98
C ALA A 118 10.12 11.97 -8.29
N TRP A 119 10.25 13.29 -8.18
CA TRP A 119 10.37 14.21 -9.31
C TRP A 119 11.58 13.91 -10.21
N THR A 120 12.77 13.66 -9.63
CA THR A 120 13.97 13.33 -10.42
C THR A 120 13.89 11.98 -11.12
N HIS A 121 12.93 11.12 -10.73
CA HIS A 121 12.60 9.86 -11.39
C HIS A 121 11.40 9.97 -12.33
N GLY A 122 10.93 11.19 -12.64
CA GLY A 122 9.92 11.44 -13.66
C GLY A 122 8.48 11.48 -13.17
N VAL A 123 8.25 11.43 -11.84
CA VAL A 123 6.90 11.64 -11.30
C VAL A 123 6.50 13.12 -11.45
N PRO A 124 5.40 13.45 -12.15
CA PRO A 124 4.94 14.82 -12.25
C PRO A 124 4.43 15.31 -10.89
N VAL A 125 4.86 16.50 -10.50
CA VAL A 125 4.42 17.20 -9.29
C VAL A 125 3.86 18.55 -9.72
N ASP A 126 2.66 18.87 -9.26
CA ASP A 126 2.08 20.20 -9.40
C ASP A 126 2.62 21.09 -8.28
N TRP A 127 3.38 22.12 -8.66
CA TRP A 127 4.04 23.05 -7.75
C TRP A 127 3.33 24.40 -7.63
N THR A 128 2.15 24.54 -8.26
CA THR A 128 1.45 25.83 -8.39
C THR A 128 0.63 26.23 -7.17
#